data_AF-A0A2D6RML1-F1
#
_entry.id   AF-A0A2D6RML1-F1
#
_cell.length_a   1.000
_cell.length_b   1.000
_cell.length_c   1.000
_cell.angle_alpha   90.00
_cell.angle_beta   90.00
_cell.angle_gamma   90.00
#
_symmetry.space_group_name_H-M   'P 1'
#
loop_
_entity.id
_entity.type
_entity.pdbx_description
1 polymer ?
#
loop_
_entity_poly.entity_id
_entity_poly.type
_entity_poly.pdbx_seq_one_letter_code
_entity_poly.pdbx_strand_id
1 'polypeptide(L)'
;MVNWKNLSLILISVLLIDAGQLLLKYSLNTFGEINWGFDLLFSNFILIAQNPFVWLALFLMGLSSFTWLLALSKNNLSYAYPILSFGYVVVAVLSWVFFSEPMGMVKILGLGIIAMGVVMLSNT
;
A
#
# COMPACT_ATOMS: atom_id res chain seq x y z
N MET A 1 9.60 -23.91 10.37
CA MET A 1 8.60 -24.33 9.37
C MET A 1 7.72 -23.14 9.05
N VAL A 2 7.64 -22.72 7.79
CA VAL A 2 6.83 -21.58 7.35
C VAL A 2 5.36 -21.85 7.70
N ASN A 3 4.77 -21.03 8.56
CA ASN A 3 3.36 -21.14 8.89
C ASN A 3 2.55 -20.42 7.78
N TRP A 4 2.08 -21.18 6.79
CA TRP A 4 1.35 -20.66 5.64
C TRP A 4 0.12 -19.81 5.99
N LYS A 5 -0.56 -20.13 7.11
CA LYS A 5 -1.69 -19.33 7.62
C LYS A 5 -1.26 -17.96 8.13
N ASN A 6 -0.04 -17.86 8.64
CA ASN A 6 0.51 -16.59 9.12
C ASN A 6 1.01 -15.74 7.94
N LEU A 7 1.65 -16.37 6.95
CA LEU A 7 2.08 -15.72 5.72
C LEU A 7 0.89 -15.12 4.95
N SER A 8 -0.21 -15.86 4.83
CA SER A 8 -1.40 -15.36 4.14
C SER A 8 -2.02 -14.15 4.84
N LEU A 9 -2.02 -14.09 6.18
CA LEU A 9 -2.48 -12.90 6.92
C LEU A 9 -1.64 -11.66 6.60
N ILE A 10 -0.32 -11.81 6.53
CA ILE A 10 0.58 -10.72 6.15
C ILE A 10 0.29 -10.28 4.72
N LEU A 11 0.25 -11.20 3.76
CA LEU A 11 -0.01 -10.87 2.37
C LEU A 11 -1.38 -10.19 2.16
N ILE A 12 -2.43 -10.68 2.82
CA ILE A 12 -3.76 -10.06 2.78
C ILE A 12 -3.68 -8.62 3.32
N SER A 13 -3.01 -8.40 4.45
CA SER A 13 -2.88 -7.05 5.01
C SER A 13 -2.17 -6.10 4.05
N VAL A 14 -1.10 -6.55 3.40
CA VAL A 14 -0.31 -5.77 2.42
C VAL A 14 -1.18 -5.44 1.20
N LEU A 15 -1.86 -6.43 0.62
CA LEU A 15 -2.73 -6.20 -0.53
C LEU A 15 -3.90 -5.26 -0.22
N LEU A 16 -4.47 -5.34 0.99
CA LEU A 16 -5.54 -4.44 1.42
C LEU A 16 -5.05 -2.99 1.55
N ILE A 17 -3.87 -2.76 2.14
CA ILE A 17 -3.34 -1.39 2.25
C ILE A 17 -2.94 -0.85 0.89
N ASP A 18 -2.33 -1.66 0.04
CA ASP A 18 -1.94 -1.27 -1.31
C ASP A 18 -3.16 -0.92 -2.17
N ALA A 19 -4.23 -1.71 -2.10
CA ALA A 19 -5.50 -1.39 -2.76
C ALA A 19 -6.10 -0.07 -2.26
N GLY A 20 -6.05 0.17 -0.93
CA GLY A 20 -6.47 1.45 -0.35
C GLY A 20 -5.65 2.63 -0.88
N GLN A 21 -4.32 2.49 -0.95
CA GLN A 21 -3.43 3.52 -1.49
C GLN A 21 -3.74 3.86 -2.95
N LEU A 22 -3.99 2.85 -3.77
CA LEU A 22 -4.37 3.06 -5.18
C LEU A 22 -5.72 3.78 -5.28
N LEU A 23 -6.71 3.44 -4.45
CA LEU A 23 -8.00 4.14 -4.45
C LEU A 23 -7.87 5.61 -4.00
N LEU A 24 -7.01 5.91 -3.03
CA LEU A 24 -6.71 7.30 -2.68
C LEU A 24 -6.07 8.03 -3.85
N LYS A 25 -5.07 7.42 -4.50
CA LYS A 25 -4.42 8.00 -5.69
C LYS A 25 -5.43 8.25 -6.81
N TYR A 26 -6.32 7.30 -7.07
CA TYR A 26 -7.41 7.44 -8.05
C TYR A 26 -8.34 8.62 -7.71
N SER A 27 -8.72 8.73 -6.44
CA SER A 27 -9.57 9.83 -5.96
C SER A 27 -8.91 11.19 -6.20
N LEU A 28 -7.63 11.33 -5.86
CA LEU A 28 -6.88 12.57 -6.06
C LEU A 28 -6.66 12.91 -7.54
N ASN A 29 -6.41 11.91 -8.39
CA ASN A 29 -6.30 12.11 -9.82
C ASN A 29 -7.62 12.59 -10.45
N THR A 30 -8.77 12.35 -9.82
CA THR A 30 -10.09 12.82 -10.28
C THR A 30 -10.32 14.30 -9.95
N PHE A 31 -9.79 14.79 -8.83
CA PHE A 31 -10.01 16.14 -8.34
C PHE A 31 -8.90 17.14 -8.70
N GLY A 32 -7.72 16.65 -9.06
CA GLY A 32 -6.53 17.49 -9.29
C GLY A 32 -5.75 17.76 -8.00
N GLU A 33 -4.72 18.60 -8.11
CA GLU A 33 -3.85 18.92 -6.98
C GLU A 33 -4.59 19.70 -5.88
N ILE A 34 -4.37 19.29 -4.63
CA ILE A 34 -4.95 19.97 -3.46
C ILE A 34 -4.13 21.25 -3.22
N ASN A 35 -4.75 22.41 -3.44
CA ASN A 35 -4.15 23.70 -3.10
C ASN A 35 -4.15 23.93 -1.58
N TRP A 36 -2.98 24.25 -1.02
CA TRP A 36 -2.75 24.43 0.41
C TRP A 36 -2.95 25.87 0.91
N GLY A 37 -4.03 26.52 0.47
CA GLY A 37 -4.45 27.81 1.03
C GLY A 37 -5.36 27.60 2.25
N PHE A 38 -5.11 28.27 3.38
CA PHE A 38 -5.93 28.15 4.60
C PHE A 38 -7.44 28.33 4.34
N ASP A 39 -7.80 29.22 3.43
CA ASP A 39 -9.19 29.49 3.03
C ASP A 39 -9.79 28.36 2.15
N LEU A 40 -8.95 27.58 1.48
CA LEU A 40 -9.34 26.49 0.57
C LEU A 40 -9.29 25.11 1.24
N LEU A 41 -8.61 24.98 2.39
CA LEU A 41 -8.48 23.70 3.10
C LEU A 41 -9.84 23.09 3.46
N PHE A 42 -10.76 23.89 3.98
CA PHE A 42 -12.07 23.39 4.39
C PHE A 42 -12.90 22.91 3.18
N SER A 43 -12.86 23.66 2.09
CA SER A 43 -13.54 23.32 0.84
C SER A 43 -12.98 22.03 0.21
N ASN A 44 -11.64 21.93 0.14
CA ASN A 44 -10.95 20.76 -0.38
C ASN A 44 -11.23 19.52 0.47
N PHE A 45 -11.29 19.67 1.79
CA PHE A 45 -11.62 18.56 2.69
C PHE A 45 -13.02 18.02 2.45
N ILE A 46 -14.03 18.89 2.32
CA ILE A 46 -15.41 18.49 2.01
C ILE A 46 -15.47 17.76 0.67
N LEU A 47 -14.78 18.29 -0.34
CA LEU A 47 -14.75 17.72 -1.69
C LEU A 47 -14.13 16.31 -1.70
N ILE A 48 -13.02 16.11 -0.97
CA ILE A 48 -12.41 14.79 -0.79
C ILE A 48 -13.35 13.85 -0.01
N ALA A 49 -13.98 14.35 1.05
CA ALA A 49 -14.91 13.58 1.89
C ALA A 49 -16.21 13.18 1.15
N GLN A 50 -16.57 13.87 0.06
CA GLN A 50 -17.69 13.48 -0.79
C GLN A 50 -17.35 12.31 -1.73
N ASN A 51 -16.07 11.95 -1.88
CA ASN A 51 -15.67 10.86 -2.76
C ASN A 51 -15.88 9.49 -2.09
N PRO A 52 -16.74 8.61 -2.66
CA PRO A 52 -16.96 7.28 -2.09
C PRO A 52 -15.71 6.39 -2.12
N PHE A 53 -14.79 6.60 -3.06
CA PHE A 53 -13.53 5.84 -3.13
C PHE A 53 -12.56 6.18 -2.01
N VAL A 54 -12.62 7.40 -1.45
CA VAL A 54 -11.84 7.78 -0.26
C VAL A 54 -12.32 6.97 0.94
N TRP A 55 -13.64 6.87 1.14
CA TRP A 55 -14.20 6.06 2.22
C TRP A 55 -13.92 4.57 2.05
N LEU A 56 -14.02 4.05 0.83
CA LEU A 56 -13.63 2.68 0.53
C LEU A 56 -12.15 2.43 0.81
N ALA A 57 -11.28 3.36 0.43
CA ALA A 57 -9.85 3.27 0.72
C ALA A 57 -9.58 3.24 2.23
N LEU A 58 -10.18 4.16 2.99
CA LEU A 58 -10.05 4.21 4.45
C LEU A 58 -10.56 2.93 5.11
N PHE A 59 -11.67 2.37 4.62
CA PHE A 59 -12.19 1.09 5.09
C PHE A 59 -11.20 -0.06 4.85
N LEU A 60 -10.63 -0.15 3.64
CA LEU A 60 -9.63 -1.17 3.31
C LEU A 60 -8.35 -1.02 4.15
N MET A 61 -7.90 0.21 4.39
CA MET A 61 -6.74 0.48 5.24
C MET A 61 -7.03 0.14 6.71
N GLY A 62 -8.25 0.37 7.19
CA GLY A 62 -8.71 -0.09 8.49
C GLY A 62 -8.67 -1.60 8.60
N LEU A 63 -9.23 -2.32 7.61
CA LEU A 63 -9.22 -3.78 7.55
C LEU A 63 -7.79 -4.35 7.45
N SER A 64 -6.93 -3.69 6.67
CA SER A 64 -5.49 -3.99 6.62
C SER A 64 -4.85 -3.88 8.01
N SER A 65 -5.14 -2.81 8.75
CA SER A 65 -4.61 -2.60 10.10
C SER A 65 -5.04 -3.71 11.06
N PHE A 66 -6.29 -4.15 11.01
CA PHE A 66 -6.77 -5.30 11.82
C PHE A 66 -6.05 -6.60 11.45
N THR A 67 -5.94 -6.90 10.16
CA THR A 67 -5.25 -8.13 9.70
C THR A 67 -3.75 -8.09 10.01
N TRP A 68 -3.12 -6.92 9.96
CA TRP A 68 -1.73 -6.70 10.37
C TRP A 68 -1.51 -6.93 11.87
N LEU A 69 -2.41 -6.44 12.73
CA LEU A 69 -2.37 -6.73 14.17
C LEU A 69 -2.46 -8.24 14.44
N LEU A 70 -3.36 -8.95 13.75
CA LEU A 70 -3.47 -10.41 13.85
C LEU A 70 -2.21 -11.12 13.33
N ALA A 71 -1.57 -10.59 12.28
CA ALA A 71 -0.32 -11.13 11.78
C ALA A 71 0.83 -10.93 12.80
N LEU A 72 0.98 -9.74 13.36
CA LEU A 72 2.05 -9.45 14.33
C LEU A 72 1.86 -10.17 15.68
N SER A 73 0.63 -10.46 16.09
CA SER A 73 0.40 -11.29 17.28
C SER A 73 0.90 -12.73 17.14
N LYS A 74 1.18 -13.18 15.90
CA LYS A 74 1.58 -14.56 15.59
C LYS A 74 2.97 -14.68 14.98
N ASN A 75 3.63 -13.56 14.67
CA ASN A 75 4.91 -13.53 13.98
C ASN A 75 5.79 -12.41 14.53
N ASN A 76 7.10 -12.63 14.49
CA ASN A 76 8.05 -11.57 14.80
C ASN A 76 8.00 -10.49 13.71
N LEU A 77 8.14 -9.24 14.13
CA LEU A 77 8.15 -8.09 13.23
C LEU A 77 9.23 -8.23 12.15
N SER A 78 10.41 -8.75 12.51
CA SER A 78 11.53 -8.99 11.59
C SER A 78 11.24 -10.00 10.48
N TYR A 79 10.29 -10.92 10.69
CA TYR A 79 9.83 -11.86 9.66
C TYR A 79 8.73 -11.24 8.78
N ALA A 80 7.85 -10.42 9.36
CA ALA A 80 6.73 -9.81 8.62
C ALA A 80 7.16 -8.62 7.74
N TYR A 81 8.13 -7.81 8.18
CA TYR A 81 8.58 -6.62 7.46
C TYR A 81 9.17 -6.86 6.06
N PRO A 82 9.94 -7.94 5.82
CA PRO A 82 10.38 -8.31 4.47
C PRO A 82 9.19 -8.49 3.52
N ILE A 83 8.15 -9.21 3.93
CA ILE A 83 6.96 -9.43 3.11
C ILE A 83 6.20 -8.12 2.90
N LEU A 84 6.10 -7.27 3.93
CA LEU A 84 5.55 -5.91 3.79
C LEU A 84 6.32 -5.09 2.74
N SER A 85 7.64 -5.19 2.71
CA SER A 85 8.49 -4.49 1.73
C SER A 85 8.27 -4.97 0.30
N PHE A 86 7.81 -6.21 0.10
CA PHE A 86 7.35 -6.68 -1.21
C PHE A 86 6.13 -5.90 -1.73
N GLY A 87 5.32 -5.35 -0.82
CA GLY A 87 4.24 -4.41 -1.17
C GLY A 87 4.71 -3.21 -1.99
N TYR A 88 5.95 -2.73 -1.79
CA TYR A 88 6.49 -1.65 -2.63
C TYR A 88 6.61 -2.05 -4.11
N VAL A 89 6.94 -3.32 -4.38
CA VAL A 89 6.98 -3.86 -5.75
C VAL A 89 5.56 -3.94 -6.31
N VAL A 90 4.62 -4.45 -5.51
CA VAL A 90 3.21 -4.56 -5.90
C VAL A 90 2.62 -3.19 -6.22
N VAL A 91 2.70 -2.22 -5.30
CA VAL A 91 2.22 -0.84 -5.52
C VAL A 91 2.87 -0.22 -6.74
N ALA A 92 4.19 -0.34 -6.91
CA ALA A 92 4.85 0.26 -8.05
C ALA A 92 4.32 -0.31 -9.37
N VAL A 93 4.18 -1.64 -9.48
CA VAL A 93 3.62 -2.31 -10.66
C VAL A 93 2.17 -1.90 -10.90
N LEU A 94 1.33 -1.92 -9.87
CA LEU A 94 -0.07 -1.54 -9.99
C LEU A 94 -0.23 -0.06 -10.36
N SER A 95 0.58 0.84 -9.80
CA SER A 95 0.57 2.27 -10.16
C SER A 95 1.02 2.49 -11.62
N TRP A 96 2.00 1.74 -12.11
CA TRP A 96 2.38 1.79 -13.52
C TRP A 96 1.23 1.33 -14.43
N VAL A 97 0.57 0.22 -14.07
CA VAL A 97 -0.52 -0.35 -14.88
C VAL A 97 -1.78 0.54 -14.85
N PHE A 98 -2.22 0.99 -13.67
CA PHE A 98 -3.49 1.71 -13.50
C PHE A 98 -3.39 3.22 -13.71
N PHE A 99 -2.23 3.82 -13.41
CA PHE A 99 -2.05 5.27 -13.50
C PHE A 99 -1.06 5.70 -14.58
N SER A 100 -0.48 4.74 -15.32
CA SER A 100 0.54 5.02 -16.34
C SER A 100 1.74 5.81 -15.79
N GLU A 101 2.05 5.65 -14.50
CA GLU A 101 3.18 6.34 -13.87
C GLU A 101 4.51 5.85 -14.46
N PRO A 102 5.42 6.75 -14.87
CA PRO A 102 6.64 6.33 -15.56
C PRO A 102 7.51 5.44 -14.65
N MET A 103 7.79 4.23 -15.14
CA MET A 103 8.79 3.34 -14.55
C MET A 103 10.15 3.56 -15.21
N GLY A 104 10.95 4.44 -14.61
CA GLY A 104 12.35 4.61 -15.00
C GLY A 104 13.18 3.35 -14.72
N MET A 105 14.24 3.14 -15.50
CA MET A 105 15.17 2.01 -15.36
C MET A 105 15.74 1.88 -13.93
N VAL A 106 16.04 3.00 -13.28
CA VAL A 106 16.53 3.03 -11.89
C VAL A 106 15.49 2.49 -10.91
N LYS A 107 14.21 2.83 -11.09
CA LYS A 107 13.11 2.34 -10.24
C LYS A 107 12.97 0.83 -10.38
N ILE A 108 13.03 0.31 -11.62
CA ILE A 108 12.96 -1.14 -11.90
C ILE A 108 14.12 -1.88 -11.22
N LEU A 109 15.36 -1.38 -11.35
CA LEU A 109 16.52 -1.96 -10.68
C LEU A 109 16.37 -1.94 -9.16
N GLY A 110 15.91 -0.83 -8.59
CA GLY A 110 15.64 -0.72 -7.15
C GLY A 110 14.59 -1.73 -6.67
N LEU A 111 13.50 -1.91 -7.41
CA LEU A 111 12.48 -2.92 -7.12
C LEU A 111 13.07 -4.35 -7.18
N GLY A 112 13.95 -4.62 -8.14
CA GLY A 112 14.69 -5.89 -8.21
C GLY A 112 15.55 -6.15 -6.96
N ILE A 113 16.25 -5.12 -6.47
CA ILE A 113 17.05 -5.21 -5.23
C ILE A 113 16.16 -5.47 -4.03
N ILE A 114 15.03 -4.76 -3.89
CA ILE A 114 14.06 -5.00 -2.82
C ILE A 114 13.56 -6.44 -2.88
N ALA A 115 13.11 -6.92 -4.05
CA ALA A 115 12.63 -8.28 -4.23
C ALA A 115 13.67 -9.33 -3.83
N MET A 116 14.93 -9.15 -4.26
CA MET A 116 16.03 -10.03 -3.85
C MET A 116 16.25 -10.01 -2.33
N GLY A 117 16.26 -8.82 -1.71
CA GLY A 117 16.39 -8.67 -0.27
C GLY A 117 15.28 -9.40 0.51
N VAL A 118 14.03 -9.33 0.02
CA VAL A 118 12.90 -10.07 0.61
C VAL A 118 13.13 -11.57 0.52
N VAL A 119 13.58 -12.09 -0.63
CA VAL A 119 13.86 -13.52 -0.80
C VAL A 119 14.98 -13.98 0.14
N MET A 120 16.05 -13.19 0.29
CA MET A 120 17.14 -13.52 1.22
C MET A 120 16.66 -13.58 2.67
N LEU A 121 15.86 -12.60 3.11
CA LEU A 121 15.32 -12.54 4.46
C LEU A 121 14.24 -13.60 4.73
N SER A 122 13.54 -14.07 3.69
CA SER A 122 12.54 -15.14 3.82
C SER A 122 13.15 -16.52 4.11
N ASN A 123 14.46 -16.68 3.87
CA ASN A 123 15.19 -17.95 4.05
C ASN A 123 15.98 -18.04 5.37
N THR A 124 15.87 -17.04 6.26
CA THR A 124 16.45 -17.02 7.62
C THR A 124 15.39 -17.20 8.68
#